data_AF-F4S7Y3-F1
#
_entry.id   AF-F4S7Y3-F1
#
_cell.length_a   1.000
_cell.length_b   1.000
_cell.length_c   1.000
_cell.angle_alpha   90.00
_cell.angle_beta   90.00
_cell.angle_gamma   90.00
#
_symmetry.space_group_name_H-M   'P 1'
#
loop_
_entity.id
_entity.type
_entity.pdbx_description
1 polymer ?
#
loop_
_entity_poly.entity_id
_entity_poly.type
_entity_poly.pdbx_seq_one_letter_code
_entity_poly.pdbx_strand_id
1 'polypeptide(L)'
;QGLGLYTRQDIPKGCFVCIYAGEVIDQDEARRRWEQRAKRSEGNYTLVIREASGSTVWKTIVDPTYRGNVGIKHSSSLDHACPPLTSLIILPVRPAGHMKPQPALFAGRDIVRGEELSFDY
;
A
#
# COMPACT_ATOMS: atom_id res chain seq x y z
N GLN A 1 20.15 7.74 -0.89
CA GLN A 1 19.39 7.40 -2.12
C GLN A 1 18.58 6.15 -1.81
N GLY A 2 17.25 6.20 -1.96
CA GLY A 2 16.38 5.05 -1.68
C GLY A 2 16.37 4.04 -2.84
N LEU A 3 15.97 2.80 -2.56
CA LEU A 3 15.69 1.80 -3.60
C LEU A 3 14.32 2.11 -4.23
N GLY A 4 14.25 2.17 -5.56
CA GLY A 4 13.02 2.30 -6.34
C GLY A 4 12.69 1.01 -7.09
N LEU A 5 11.41 0.74 -7.35
CA LEU A 5 10.95 -0.41 -8.12
C LEU A 5 10.58 0.02 -9.53
N TYR A 6 11.13 -0.63 -10.55
CA TYR A 6 10.87 -0.30 -11.95
C TYR A 6 10.21 -1.47 -12.67
N THR A 7 9.20 -1.19 -13.50
CA THR A 7 8.55 -2.25 -14.27
C THR A 7 9.45 -2.73 -15.42
N ARG A 8 9.43 -4.04 -15.71
CA ARG A 8 10.18 -4.65 -16.83
C ARG A 8 9.36 -4.79 -18.11
N GLN A 9 8.07 -4.45 -18.06
CA GLN A 9 7.12 -4.55 -19.16
C GLN A 9 6.09 -3.42 -19.06
N ASP A 10 5.33 -3.21 -20.12
CA ASP A 10 4.21 -2.27 -20.07
C ASP A 10 3.09 -2.86 -19.20
N ILE A 11 2.47 -2.02 -18.37
CA ILE A 11 1.35 -2.39 -17.50
C ILE A 11 0.16 -1.51 -17.89
N PRO A 12 -0.87 -2.06 -18.54
CA PRO A 12 -2.07 -1.32 -18.86
C PRO A 12 -2.80 -0.80 -17.61
N LYS A 13 -3.53 0.30 -17.75
CA LYS A 13 -4.41 0.82 -16.71
C LYS A 13 -5.38 -0.25 -16.21
N GLY A 14 -5.54 -0.33 -14.90
CA GLY A 14 -6.43 -1.27 -14.22
C GLY A 14 -5.83 -2.67 -14.01
N CYS A 15 -4.63 -2.95 -14.52
CA CYS A 15 -3.97 -4.23 -14.24
C CYS A 15 -3.58 -4.35 -12.76
N PHE A 16 -3.79 -5.55 -12.21
CA PHE A 16 -3.28 -5.93 -10.90
C PHE A 16 -1.75 -5.97 -10.92
N VAL A 17 -1.12 -5.39 -9.90
CA VAL A 17 0.34 -5.41 -9.75
C VAL A 17 0.75 -6.34 -8.62
N CYS A 18 0.29 -6.07 -7.40
CA CYS A 18 0.54 -6.96 -6.26
C CYS A 18 -0.38 -6.63 -5.08
N ILE A 19 -0.47 -7.55 -4.11
CA ILE A 19 -1.03 -7.24 -2.79
C ILE A 19 -0.09 -6.30 -2.06
N TYR A 20 -0.59 -5.29 -1.36
CA TYR A 20 0.22 -4.55 -0.38
C TYR A 20 0.52 -5.49 0.79
N ALA A 21 1.60 -6.26 0.65
CA ALA A 21 1.93 -7.30 1.61
C ALA A 21 2.44 -6.69 2.91
N GLY A 22 1.96 -7.25 4.00
CA GLY A 22 2.27 -6.82 5.35
C GLY A 22 1.81 -7.86 6.36
N GLU A 23 2.26 -7.71 7.60
CA GLU A 23 1.66 -8.43 8.72
C GLU A 23 0.26 -7.87 8.96
N VAL A 24 -0.74 -8.74 9.01
CA VAL A 24 -2.08 -8.36 9.46
C VAL A 24 -2.06 -8.31 10.98
N ILE A 25 -2.09 -7.10 11.53
CA ILE A 25 -1.99 -6.85 12.98
C ILE A 25 -3.33 -6.34 13.52
N ASP A 26 -3.51 -6.45 14.84
CA ASP A 26 -4.64 -5.83 15.52
C ASP A 26 -4.37 -4.34 15.82
N GLN A 27 -5.38 -3.68 16.38
CA GLN A 27 -5.32 -2.25 16.67
C GLN A 27 -4.35 -1.90 17.80
N ASP A 28 -4.16 -2.79 18.77
CA ASP A 28 -3.30 -2.54 19.91
C ASP A 28 -1.83 -2.66 19.51
N GLU A 29 -1.50 -3.67 18.70
CA GLU A 29 -0.18 -3.83 18.10
C GLU A 29 0.14 -2.68 17.13
N ALA A 30 -0.83 -2.24 16.32
CA ALA A 30 -0.65 -1.09 15.44
C ALA A 30 -0.32 0.20 16.21
N ARG A 31 -1.02 0.43 17.32
CA ARG A 31 -0.75 1.55 18.23
C ARG A 31 0.63 1.44 18.86
N ARG A 32 0.98 0.26 19.39
CA ARG A 32 2.28 0.01 20.01
C ARG A 32 3.43 0.29 19.04
N ARG A 33 3.33 -0.18 17.80
CA ARG A 33 4.34 0.07 16.75
C ARG A 33 4.40 1.54 16.36
N TRP A 34 3.26 2.22 16.22
CA TRP A 34 3.22 3.66 15.94
C TRP A 34 3.94 4.48 17.02
N GLU A 35 3.66 4.21 18.30
CA GLU A 35 4.31 4.91 19.42
C GLU A 35 5.83 4.68 19.44
N GLN A 36 6.27 3.47 19.11
CA GLN A 36 7.70 3.16 19.00
C GLN A 36 8.37 3.91 17.84
N ARG A 37 7.71 4.00 16.68
CA ARG A 37 8.23 4.75 15.52
C ARG A 37 8.25 6.25 15.76
N ALA A 38 7.21 6.80 16.38
CA ALA A 38 7.15 8.21 16.72
C ALA A 38 8.33 8.65 17.60
N LYS A 39 8.76 7.79 18.54
CA LYS A 39 9.97 8.02 19.36
C LYS A 39 11.27 7.99 18.57
N ARG A 40 11.29 7.31 17.42
CA ARG A 40 12.47 7.12 16.56
C ARG A 40 12.45 8.04 15.32
N SER A 41 11.44 8.88 15.18
CA SER A 41 11.19 9.70 13.98
C SER A 41 11.13 8.88 12.69
N GLU A 42 10.63 7.65 12.78
CA GLU A 42 10.44 6.74 11.64
C GLU A 42 9.05 6.96 11.00
N GLY A 43 8.94 6.79 9.68
CA GLY A 43 7.68 6.96 8.95
C GLY A 43 6.62 5.89 9.29
N ASN A 44 5.35 6.21 9.08
CA ASN A 44 4.26 5.23 9.16
C ASN A 44 3.97 4.63 7.80
N TYR A 45 4.03 3.31 7.71
CA TYR A 45 3.63 2.57 6.51
C TYR A 45 2.46 1.63 6.81
N THR A 46 1.77 1.81 7.93
CA THR A 46 0.62 0.98 8.30
C THR A 46 -0.61 1.41 7.52
N LEU A 47 -1.22 0.47 6.78
CA LEU A 47 -2.43 0.70 6.00
C LEU A 47 -3.65 0.13 6.71
N VAL A 48 -4.74 0.91 6.78
CA VAL A 48 -6.00 0.50 7.40
C VAL A 48 -7.11 0.44 6.35
N ILE A 49 -7.63 -0.75 6.09
CA ILE A 49 -8.86 -0.93 5.32
C ILE A 49 -10.04 -0.97 6.29
N ARG A 50 -11.05 -0.14 6.00
CA ARG A 50 -12.38 -0.25 6.58
C ARG A 50 -13.37 -0.57 5.47
N GLU A 51 -13.97 -1.74 5.54
CA GLU A 51 -15.04 -2.15 4.64
C GLU A 51 -16.32 -2.29 5.46
N ALA A 52 -17.35 -1.53 5.08
CA ALA A 52 -18.66 -1.60 5.71
C ALA A 52 -19.64 -2.32 4.78
N SER A 53 -20.38 -3.28 5.33
CA SER A 53 -21.47 -3.97 4.63
C SER A 53 -22.66 -4.08 5.60
N GLY A 54 -23.72 -3.34 5.32
CA GLY A 54 -24.86 -3.22 6.24
C GLY A 54 -24.43 -2.70 7.61
N SER A 55 -24.68 -3.48 8.66
CA SER A 55 -24.28 -3.18 10.04
C SER A 55 -22.89 -3.70 10.42
N THR A 56 -22.22 -4.44 9.54
CA THR A 56 -20.91 -5.05 9.82
C THR A 56 -19.80 -4.19 9.25
N VAL A 57 -18.80 -3.90 10.09
CA VAL A 57 -17.57 -3.19 9.67
C VAL A 57 -16.37 -4.11 9.86
N TRP A 58 -15.71 -4.43 8.75
CA TRP A 58 -14.45 -5.16 8.73
C TRP A 58 -13.30 -4.16 8.76
N LYS A 59 -12.39 -4.36 9.71
CA LYS A 59 -11.14 -3.61 9.79
C LYS A 59 -9.97 -4.56 9.58
N THR A 60 -9.15 -4.26 8.57
CA THR A 60 -7.87 -4.93 8.33
C THR A 60 -6.77 -3.89 8.48
N ILE A 61 -5.81 -4.16 9.36
CA ILE A 61 -4.63 -3.31 9.55
C ILE A 61 -3.45 -4.11 9.03
N VAL A 62 -2.71 -3.54 8.07
CA VAL A 62 -1.57 -4.19 7.42
C VAL A 62 -0.33 -3.36 7.68
N ASP A 63 0.69 -3.98 8.25
CA ASP A 63 1.97 -3.34 8.56
C ASP A 63 3.13 -4.04 7.82
N PRO A 64 3.78 -3.37 6.85
CA PRO A 64 4.82 -3.97 6.02
C PRO A 64 6.22 -4.02 6.68
N THR A 65 6.36 -3.57 7.94
CA THR A 65 7.67 -3.26 8.54
C THR A 65 8.64 -4.43 8.61
N TYR A 66 8.16 -5.61 9.00
CA TYR A 66 8.99 -6.81 9.15
C TYR A 66 8.79 -7.81 8.02
N ARG A 67 7.61 -7.77 7.38
CA ARG A 67 7.24 -8.60 6.24
C ARG A 67 6.47 -7.73 5.29
N GLY A 68 6.92 -7.58 4.05
CA GLY A 68 6.20 -6.83 3.04
C GLY A 68 6.79 -7.03 1.67
N ASN A 69 6.11 -6.48 0.65
CA ASN A 69 6.64 -6.53 -0.69
C ASN A 69 7.85 -5.61 -0.81
N VAL A 70 8.86 -6.05 -1.57
CA VAL A 70 10.09 -5.30 -1.77
C VAL A 70 9.81 -4.00 -2.52
N GLY A 71 10.29 -2.89 -1.97
CA GLY A 71 10.73 -1.72 -2.75
C GLY A 71 9.65 -0.85 -3.40
N ILE A 72 8.36 -1.06 -3.11
CA ILE A 72 7.34 -0.11 -3.60
C ILE A 72 7.42 1.15 -2.73
N LYS A 73 7.90 2.23 -3.34
CA LYS A 73 8.15 3.48 -2.66
C LYS A 73 6.83 4.22 -2.46
N HIS A 74 6.56 4.61 -1.22
CA HIS A 74 5.58 5.66 -0.94
C HIS A 74 6.09 6.97 -1.54
N SER A 75 5.29 7.66 -2.35
CA SER A 75 5.65 8.96 -2.89
C SER A 75 5.74 10.00 -1.77
N SER A 76 6.85 10.05 -1.04
CA SER A 76 7.13 11.06 -0.02
C SER A 76 7.62 12.37 -0.63
N SER A 77 7.05 12.81 -1.76
CA SER A 77 7.36 14.13 -2.30
C SER A 77 6.68 15.16 -1.41
N LEU A 78 7.46 15.68 -0.46
CA LEU A 78 7.25 16.92 0.28
C LEU A 78 7.15 18.17 -0.64
N ASP A 79 6.97 18.00 -1.94
CA ASP A 79 6.73 19.07 -2.89
C ASP A 79 5.48 18.73 -3.69
N HIS A 80 4.39 19.42 -3.32
CA HIS A 80 3.23 19.75 -4.12
C HIS A 80 2.47 18.62 -4.83
N ALA A 81 1.20 18.53 -4.46
CA ALA A 81 0.09 17.96 -5.22
C ALA A 81 0.30 18.09 -6.75
N CYS A 82 0.75 17.01 -7.38
CA CYS A 82 0.64 16.82 -8.82
C CYS A 82 0.03 15.44 -9.04
N PRO A 83 -1.26 15.36 -9.41
CA PRO A 83 -1.99 14.10 -9.59
C PRO A 83 -1.52 13.10 -10.68
N PRO A 84 -0.47 13.27 -11.52
CA PRO A 84 -0.13 12.21 -12.49
C PRO A 84 1.06 11.31 -12.09
N LEU A 85 1.74 11.54 -10.96
CA LEU A 85 3.00 10.85 -10.66
C LEU A 85 2.87 9.48 -9.99
N THR A 86 1.72 9.14 -9.40
CA THR A 86 1.49 7.80 -8.85
C THR A 86 1.01 6.86 -9.95
N SER A 87 1.80 5.84 -10.24
CA SER A 87 1.44 4.82 -11.22
C SER A 87 0.46 3.80 -10.66
N LEU A 88 0.35 3.69 -9.33
CA LEU A 88 -0.46 2.70 -8.64
C LEU A 88 -1.57 3.32 -7.77
N ILE A 89 -2.70 2.64 -7.71
CA ILE A 89 -3.84 2.91 -6.81
C ILE A 89 -4.04 1.71 -5.87
N ILE A 90 -4.45 1.97 -4.62
CA ILE A 90 -4.75 0.93 -3.64
C ILE A 90 -6.25 0.66 -3.62
N LEU A 91 -6.64 -0.59 -3.81
CA LEU A 91 -8.03 -1.04 -3.74
C LEU A 91 -8.16 -2.20 -2.74
N PRO A 92 -9.24 -2.24 -1.94
CA PRO A 92 -9.55 -3.41 -1.13
C PRO A 92 -9.98 -4.56 -2.07
N VAL A 93 -9.33 -5.70 -1.95
CA VAL A 93 -9.71 -6.93 -2.65
C VAL A 93 -9.96 -8.04 -1.66
N ARG A 94 -10.88 -8.94 -1.98
CA ARG A 94 -11.17 -10.12 -1.17
C ARG A 94 -10.80 -11.35 -1.98
N PRO A 95 -9.57 -11.88 -1.83
CA PRO A 95 -9.18 -13.11 -2.50
C PRO A 95 -10.11 -14.25 -2.10
N ALA A 96 -10.34 -15.19 -3.01
CA ALA A 96 -11.14 -16.37 -2.72
C ALA A 96 -10.62 -17.08 -1.46
N GLY A 97 -11.54 -17.47 -0.56
CA GLY A 97 -11.19 -18.12 0.71
C GLY A 97 -10.77 -17.19 1.85
N HIS A 98 -10.74 -15.86 1.65
CA HIS A 98 -10.40 -14.89 2.71
C HIS A 98 -11.64 -14.16 3.25
N MET A 99 -11.78 -14.13 4.59
CA MET A 99 -12.89 -13.43 5.26
C MET A 99 -12.68 -11.92 5.41
N LYS A 100 -11.45 -11.42 5.27
CA LYS A 100 -11.13 -9.99 5.42
C LYS A 100 -10.57 -9.45 4.10
N PRO A 101 -10.93 -8.21 3.71
CA PRO A 101 -10.32 -7.57 2.56
C PRO A 101 -8.83 -7.32 2.82
N GLN A 102 -8.04 -7.41 1.76
CA GLN A 102 -6.62 -7.12 1.71
C GLN A 102 -6.36 -5.93 0.77
N PRO A 103 -5.35 -5.08 1.05
CA PRO A 103 -5.01 -3.98 0.17
C PRO A 103 -4.26 -4.52 -1.05
N ALA A 104 -4.66 -4.12 -2.24
CA ALA A 104 -3.99 -4.48 -3.47
C ALA A 104 -3.70 -3.26 -4.32
N LEU A 105 -2.55 -3.28 -4.99
CA LEU A 105 -2.07 -2.25 -5.89
C LEU A 105 -2.47 -2.59 -7.32
N PHE A 106 -3.10 -1.63 -7.99
CA PHE A 106 -3.48 -1.68 -9.39
C PHE A 106 -2.89 -0.50 -10.15
N ALA A 107 -2.67 -0.64 -11.45
CA ALA A 107 -2.22 0.46 -12.28
C ALA A 107 -3.33 1.54 -12.41
N GLY A 108 -3.05 2.77 -11.98
CA GLY A 108 -3.98 3.90 -12.10
C GLY A 108 -4.04 4.50 -13.52
N ARG A 109 -2.99 4.24 -14.31
CA ARG A 109 -2.80 4.64 -15.70
C ARG A 109 -2.00 3.57 -16.44
N ASP A 110 -1.80 3.74 -17.75
CA ASP A 110 -0.82 2.94 -18.47
C ASP A 110 0.59 3.29 -17.97
N ILE A 111 1.39 2.26 -17.67
CA ILE A 111 2.77 2.38 -17.15
C ILE A 111 3.69 1.74 -18.19
N VAL A 112 4.62 2.50 -18.74
CA VAL A 112 5.58 2.01 -19.72
C VAL A 112 6.71 1.25 -19.03
N ARG A 113 7.25 0.25 -19.72
CA ARG A 113 8.48 -0.44 -19.32
C ARG A 113 9.57 0.55 -18.90
N GLY A 114 10.17 0.29 -17.74
CA GLY A 114 11.25 1.11 -17.18
C GLY A 114 10.78 2.29 -16.32
N GLU A 115 9.47 2.54 -16.22
CA GLU A 115 8.95 3.54 -15.27
C GLU A 115 9.03 3.05 -13.81
N GLU A 116 9.22 4.00 -12.89
CA GLU A 116 9.20 3.76 -11.44
C GLU A 116 7.76 3.55 -10.95
N LEU A 117 7.58 2.55 -10.10
CA LEU A 117 6.32 2.23 -9.45
C LEU A 117 6.19 3.00 -8.14
N SER A 118 5.11 3.77 -8.03
CA SER A 118 4.82 4.64 -6.88
C SER A 118 3.33 4.65 -6.57
N PHE A 119 3.00 4.79 -5.28
CA PHE A 119 1.65 5.00 -4.79
C PHE A 119 1.66 6.07 -3.69
N ASP A 120 0.49 6.59 -3.37
CA ASP A 120 0.23 7.51 -2.27
C ASP A 120 -0.84 6.90 -1.35
N TYR A 121 -0.84 7.28 -0.06
CA TYR A 121 -1.73 6.73 0.98
C TYR A 121 -3.12 7.37 1.01
#